data_AF-A0A949HCX6-F1
#
_entry.id   AF-A0A949HCX6-F1
#
_cell.length_a   1.000
_cell.length_b   1.000
_cell.length_c   1.000
_cell.angle_alpha   90.00
_cell.angle_beta   90.00
_cell.angle_gamma   90.00
#
_symmetry.space_group_name_H-M   'P 1'
#
loop_
_entity.id
_entity.type
_entity.pdbx_description
1 polymer ?
#
loop_
_entity_poly.entity_id
_entity_poly.type
_entity_poly.pdbx_seq_one_letter_code
_entity_poly.pdbx_strand_id
1 'polypeptide(L)'
;MIGLFVIVITIVLVFGRRWDDRAHAARAVPSADPAPPAATAPPRASRWRTAVARLWRSGNDAIDSEAFTGWLTTLVATSVADQAQLATFRAALATHNRDEVRSLHDRLRGFCDALGVDERWLRDGSLNDRPILHHTLRESIALFAVALVIGTSRADEVARFRAYRQWLAAPNRLDQRGFGRRLFAALERHGIAAWPAGLRAAAEPQRRAYLNQAIPESAAAHPAPFDAALRDVLTGTPTAVPDPQ
;
A
#
# COMPACT_ATOMS: atom_id res chain seq x y z
N MET A 1 15.58 -15.13 6.53
CA MET A 1 14.73 -13.92 6.64
C MET A 1 13.92 -13.57 5.39
N ILE A 2 14.24 -14.04 4.18
CA ILE A 2 13.45 -13.74 2.96
C ILE A 2 12.03 -14.37 3.00
N GLY A 3 11.88 -15.54 3.64
CA GLY A 3 10.59 -16.25 3.69
C GLY A 3 9.48 -15.53 4.46
N LEU A 4 9.79 -14.84 5.57
CA LEU A 4 8.78 -14.14 6.37
C LEU A 4 8.23 -12.92 5.61
N PHE A 5 9.11 -12.24 4.85
CA PHE A 5 8.76 -11.06 4.07
C PHE A 5 7.78 -11.39 2.94
N VAL A 6 7.97 -12.52 2.26
CA VAL A 6 7.07 -13.00 1.20
C VAL A 6 5.70 -13.38 1.77
N ILE A 7 5.65 -13.99 2.96
CA ILE A 7 4.39 -14.36 3.61
C ILE A 7 3.59 -13.12 4.01
N VAL A 8 4.25 -12.12 4.63
CA VAL A 8 3.60 -10.86 5.01
C VAL A 8 3.10 -10.09 3.79
N ILE A 9 3.89 -10.01 2.71
CA ILE A 9 3.45 -9.37 1.45
C ILE A 9 2.26 -10.11 0.84
N THR A 10 2.27 -11.44 0.86
CA THR A 10 1.16 -12.24 0.30
C THR A 10 -0.12 -12.03 1.12
N ILE A 11 -0.03 -11.99 2.45
CA ILE A 11 -1.17 -11.70 3.32
C ILE A 11 -1.69 -10.28 3.05
N VAL A 12 -0.81 -9.27 2.97
CA VAL A 12 -1.22 -7.88 2.68
C VAL A 12 -1.86 -7.74 1.30
N LEU A 13 -1.34 -8.40 0.26
CA LEU A 13 -1.90 -8.31 -1.10
C LEU A 13 -3.24 -9.04 -1.23
N VAL A 14 -3.38 -10.22 -0.62
CA VAL A 14 -4.62 -11.02 -0.68
C VAL A 14 -5.71 -10.36 0.16
N PHE A 15 -5.39 -9.84 1.35
CA PHE A 15 -6.37 -9.16 2.19
C PHE A 15 -6.68 -7.73 1.73
N GLY A 16 -5.70 -7.00 1.17
CA GLY A 16 -5.89 -5.66 0.63
C GLY A 16 -6.89 -5.63 -0.54
N ARG A 17 -6.74 -6.54 -1.51
CA ARG A 17 -7.70 -6.67 -2.64
C ARG A 17 -9.12 -6.97 -2.16
N ARG A 18 -9.24 -7.90 -1.21
CA ARG A 18 -10.54 -8.30 -0.65
C ARG A 18 -11.21 -7.18 0.15
N TRP A 19 -10.43 -6.22 0.65
CA TRP A 19 -10.94 -5.03 1.34
C TRP A 19 -11.47 -3.98 0.37
N ASP A 20 -10.73 -3.68 -0.71
CA ASP A 20 -11.18 -2.75 -1.75
C ASP A 20 -12.47 -3.25 -2.43
N ASP A 21 -12.54 -4.55 -2.73
CA ASP A 21 -13.74 -5.16 -3.31
C ASP A 21 -14.99 -5.03 -2.40
N ARG A 22 -14.80 -5.08 -1.07
CA ARG A 22 -15.89 -4.89 -0.10
C ARG A 22 -16.32 -3.43 0.03
N ALA A 23 -15.36 -2.49 -0.02
CA ALA A 23 -15.66 -1.06 0.00
C ALA A 23 -16.42 -0.63 -1.26
N HIS A 24 -16.12 -1.22 -2.41
CA HIS A 24 -16.86 -0.99 -3.65
C HIS A 24 -18.23 -1.68 -3.67
N ALA A 25 -18.33 -2.92 -3.18
CA ALA A 25 -19.61 -3.64 -3.09
C ALA A 25 -20.61 -2.95 -2.14
N ALA A 26 -20.12 -2.33 -1.05
CA ALA A 26 -20.96 -1.59 -0.11
C ALA A 26 -21.55 -0.28 -0.71
N ARG A 27 -20.96 0.26 -1.78
CA ARG A 27 -21.45 1.47 -2.48
C ARG A 27 -22.37 1.16 -3.65
N ALA A 28 -22.42 -0.09 -4.09
CA ALA A 28 -23.15 -0.52 -5.29
C ALA A 28 -24.51 -1.16 -4.99
N VAL A 29 -25.14 -0.88 -3.84
CA VAL A 29 -26.49 -1.38 -3.54
C VAL A 29 -27.50 -0.62 -4.42
N PRO A 30 -28.14 -1.26 -5.40
CA PRO A 30 -29.20 -0.62 -6.17
C PRO A 30 -30.42 -0.47 -5.26
N SER A 31 -31.01 0.72 -5.27
CA SER A 31 -32.31 0.99 -4.66
C SER A 31 -33.39 0.25 -5.45
N ALA A 32 -33.65 -1.00 -5.09
CA ALA A 32 -34.79 -1.77 -5.57
C ALA A 32 -35.89 -1.76 -4.50
N ASP A 33 -37.07 -1.31 -4.90
CA ASP A 33 -38.30 -1.31 -4.08
C ASP A 33 -38.60 -2.72 -3.54
N PRO A 34 -39.06 -2.84 -2.27
CA PRO A 34 -39.30 -4.13 -1.66
C PRO A 34 -40.67 -4.70 -2.07
N ALA A 35 -40.66 -5.85 -2.73
CA ALA A 35 -41.77 -6.80 -2.64
C ALA A 35 -41.75 -7.46 -1.23
N PRO A 36 -42.91 -7.67 -0.58
CA PRO A 36 -42.94 -8.20 0.78
C PRO A 36 -42.53 -9.68 0.80
N PRO A 37 -41.57 -10.10 1.65
CA PRO A 37 -41.15 -11.48 1.70
C PRO A 37 -42.04 -12.32 2.63
N ALA A 38 -42.30 -13.55 2.19
CA ALA A 38 -42.75 -14.64 3.03
C ALA A 38 -41.77 -14.86 4.20
N ALA A 39 -42.31 -15.13 5.38
CA ALA A 39 -41.60 -15.23 6.65
C ALA A 39 -40.69 -16.48 6.72
N THR A 40 -39.48 -16.37 6.17
CA THR A 40 -38.36 -17.25 6.54
C THR A 40 -37.54 -16.57 7.64
N ALA A 41 -37.45 -17.23 8.80
CA ALA A 41 -36.67 -16.77 9.94
C ALA A 41 -35.20 -16.52 9.53
N PRO A 42 -34.63 -15.34 9.83
CA PRO A 42 -33.25 -15.04 9.46
C PRO A 42 -32.29 -15.97 10.22
N PRO A 43 -31.17 -16.39 9.60
CA PRO A 43 -30.16 -17.18 10.28
C PRO A 43 -29.66 -16.43 11.52
N ARG A 44 -29.66 -17.09 12.68
CA ARG A 44 -29.22 -16.55 13.99
C ARG A 44 -27.82 -15.88 13.94
N ALA A 45 -26.99 -16.24 12.96
CA ALA A 45 -25.66 -15.66 12.75
C ALA A 45 -25.64 -14.21 12.24
N SER A 46 -26.73 -13.67 11.69
CA SER A 46 -26.75 -12.29 11.19
C SER A 46 -27.09 -11.26 12.27
N ARG A 47 -27.96 -11.64 13.23
CA ARG A 47 -28.44 -10.72 14.28
C ARG A 47 -27.36 -10.33 15.28
N TRP A 48 -26.42 -11.22 15.64
CA TRP A 48 -25.31 -10.86 16.54
C TRP A 48 -24.33 -9.90 15.87
N ARG A 49 -24.05 -10.07 14.56
CA ARG A 49 -23.18 -9.16 13.80
C ARG A 49 -23.75 -7.76 13.67
N THR A 50 -25.07 -7.63 13.47
CA THR A 50 -25.72 -6.31 13.39
C THR A 50 -25.86 -5.65 14.77
N ALA A 51 -26.09 -6.44 15.83
CA ALA A 51 -26.13 -5.94 17.20
C ALA A 51 -24.74 -5.47 17.67
N VAL A 52 -23.67 -6.22 17.37
CA VAL A 52 -22.28 -5.82 17.61
C VAL A 52 -21.92 -4.58 16.77
N ALA A 53 -22.21 -4.55 15.46
CA ALA A 53 -21.92 -3.38 14.63
C ALA A 53 -22.67 -2.08 15.06
N ARG A 54 -23.79 -2.20 15.78
CA ARG A 54 -24.59 -1.07 16.28
C ARG A 54 -24.18 -0.65 17.70
N LEU A 55 -23.74 -1.58 18.54
CA LEU A 55 -23.14 -1.29 19.86
C LEU A 55 -21.73 -0.66 19.73
N TRP A 56 -21.04 -0.92 18.62
CA TRP A 56 -19.66 -0.47 18.36
C TRP A 56 -19.54 0.90 17.68
N ARG A 57 -20.69 1.51 17.30
CA ARG A 57 -20.77 2.82 16.65
C ARG A 57 -20.97 3.98 17.65
N SER A 58 -21.03 3.70 18.96
CA SER A 58 -21.28 4.70 20.01
C SER A 58 -20.04 5.19 20.74
N GLY A 59 -18.84 4.76 20.36
CA GLY A 59 -17.59 5.28 20.92
C GLY A 59 -17.01 6.38 20.03
N ASN A 60 -17.58 7.58 20.08
CA ASN A 60 -16.95 8.80 19.55
C ASN A 60 -15.89 9.29 20.55
N ASP A 61 -15.08 8.37 21.07
CA ASP A 61 -13.93 8.72 21.91
C ASP A 61 -12.91 9.30 20.94
N ALA A 62 -12.61 10.59 21.09
CA ALA A 62 -11.51 11.20 20.39
C ALA A 62 -10.28 10.34 20.65
N ILE A 63 -9.80 9.62 19.63
CA ILE A 63 -8.60 8.80 19.74
C ILE A 63 -7.48 9.73 20.17
N ASP A 64 -7.00 9.53 21.39
CA ASP A 64 -5.77 10.14 21.84
C ASP A 64 -4.65 9.56 20.96
N SER A 65 -4.27 10.33 19.95
CA SER A 65 -3.30 9.91 18.93
C SER A 65 -1.94 9.67 19.55
N GLU A 66 -1.60 10.37 20.64
CA GLU A 66 -0.35 10.18 21.37
C GLU A 66 -0.37 8.87 22.15
N ALA A 67 -1.44 8.61 22.90
CA ALA A 67 -1.61 7.32 23.60
C ALA A 67 -1.63 6.14 22.62
N PHE A 68 -2.30 6.28 21.46
CA PHE A 68 -2.34 5.25 20.43
C PHE A 68 -0.95 4.96 19.84
N THR A 69 -0.22 5.99 19.43
CA THR A 69 1.13 5.84 18.84
C THR A 69 2.15 5.31 19.85
N GLY A 70 2.06 5.72 21.12
CA GLY A 70 2.87 5.19 22.21
C GLY A 70 2.62 3.71 22.48
N TRP A 71 1.35 3.30 22.54
CA TRP A 71 0.98 1.89 22.66
C TRP A 71 1.48 1.07 21.46
N LEU A 72 1.27 1.56 20.23
CA LEU A 72 1.65 0.84 19.01
C LEU A 72 3.16 0.66 18.92
N THR A 73 3.93 1.70 19.29
CA THR A 73 5.40 1.63 19.34
C THR A 73 5.88 0.61 20.36
N THR A 74 5.24 0.55 21.54
CA THR A 74 5.54 -0.46 22.56
C THR A 74 5.21 -1.87 22.06
N LEU A 75 4.03 -2.06 21.46
CA LEU A 75 3.60 -3.33 20.90
C LEU A 75 4.63 -3.86 19.88
N VAL A 76 5.00 -3.04 18.90
CA VAL A 76 5.99 -3.40 17.87
C VAL A 76 7.36 -3.68 18.48
N ALA A 77 7.82 -2.86 19.43
CA ALA A 77 9.11 -3.05 20.09
C ALA A 77 9.19 -4.39 20.85
N THR A 78 8.07 -4.86 21.43
CA THR A 78 8.02 -6.16 22.12
C THR A 78 7.90 -7.37 21.19
N SER A 79 7.49 -7.16 19.94
CA SER A 79 7.16 -8.24 19.01
C SER A 79 8.15 -8.37 17.84
N VAL A 80 8.88 -7.31 17.49
CA VAL A 80 9.85 -7.31 16.40
C VAL A 80 11.27 -7.35 16.95
N ALA A 81 12.02 -8.39 16.61
CA ALA A 81 13.39 -8.59 17.09
C ALA A 81 14.41 -7.64 16.42
N ASP A 82 14.13 -7.18 15.20
CA ASP A 82 15.04 -6.34 14.41
C ASP A 82 14.96 -4.86 14.79
N GLN A 83 16.03 -4.34 15.40
CA GLN A 83 16.16 -2.94 15.81
C GLN A 83 16.17 -1.96 14.63
N ALA A 84 16.68 -2.35 13.46
CA ALA A 84 16.69 -1.48 12.28
C ALA A 84 15.26 -1.32 11.72
N GLN A 85 14.47 -2.39 11.75
CA GLN A 85 13.06 -2.34 11.37
C GLN A 85 12.24 -1.49 12.35
N LEU A 86 12.49 -1.61 13.67
CA LEU A 86 11.85 -0.77 14.68
C LEU A 86 12.21 0.72 14.51
N ALA A 87 13.47 1.04 14.21
CA ALA A 87 13.90 2.41 13.94
C ALA A 87 13.20 2.98 12.70
N THR A 88 13.12 2.19 11.62
CA THR A 88 12.40 2.55 10.39
C THR A 88 10.91 2.78 10.66
N PHE A 89 10.28 1.90 11.43
CA PHE A 89 8.87 2.02 11.83
C PHE A 89 8.62 3.30 12.62
N ARG A 90 9.46 3.61 13.62
CA ARG A 90 9.34 4.83 14.43
C ARG A 90 9.50 6.09 13.59
N ALA A 91 10.50 6.12 12.71
CA ALA A 91 10.71 7.24 11.80
C ALA A 91 9.51 7.46 10.87
N ALA A 92 8.97 6.38 10.29
CA ALA A 92 7.79 6.45 9.44
C ALA A 92 6.53 6.87 10.21
N LEU A 93 6.32 6.35 11.42
CA LEU A 93 5.17 6.72 12.25
C LEU A 93 5.22 8.21 12.65
N ALA A 94 6.42 8.75 12.91
CA ALA A 94 6.61 10.15 13.27
C ALA A 94 6.26 11.14 12.15
N THR A 95 6.23 10.71 10.88
CA THR A 95 5.81 11.55 9.76
C THR A 95 4.28 11.59 9.56
N HIS A 96 3.53 10.73 10.25
CA HIS A 96 2.07 10.65 10.06
C HIS A 96 1.37 11.83 10.76
N ASN A 97 0.45 12.47 10.05
CA ASN A 97 -0.44 13.47 10.64
C ASN A 97 -1.60 12.81 11.42
N ARG A 98 -2.40 13.60 12.14
CA ARG A 98 -3.51 13.09 12.97
C ARG A 98 -4.54 12.27 12.19
N ASP A 99 -4.86 12.66 10.97
CA ASP A 99 -5.84 11.95 10.14
C ASP A 99 -5.26 10.63 9.61
N GLU A 100 -3.96 10.59 9.29
CA GLU A 100 -3.25 9.37 8.92
C GLU A 100 -3.14 8.40 10.10
N VAL A 101 -2.88 8.89 11.32
CA VAL A 101 -2.89 8.08 12.54
C VAL A 101 -4.29 7.52 12.82
N ARG A 102 -5.36 8.31 12.63
CA ARG A 102 -6.74 7.83 12.73
C ARG A 102 -7.03 6.73 11.71
N SER A 103 -6.67 6.95 10.45
CA SER A 103 -6.81 5.95 9.38
C SER A 103 -6.05 4.65 9.68
N LEU A 104 -4.84 4.76 10.25
CA LEU A 104 -4.05 3.62 10.71
C LEU A 104 -4.77 2.86 11.83
N HIS A 105 -5.32 3.58 12.82
CA HIS A 105 -6.09 2.98 13.91
C HIS A 105 -7.32 2.23 13.38
N ASP A 106 -8.11 2.85 12.50
CA ASP A 106 -9.30 2.25 11.90
C ASP A 106 -8.95 0.96 11.12
N ARG A 107 -7.84 0.95 10.39
CA ARG A 107 -7.35 -0.24 9.67
C ARG A 107 -6.91 -1.34 10.61
N LEU A 108 -6.20 -0.99 11.69
CA LEU A 108 -5.75 -1.94 12.71
C LEU A 108 -6.95 -2.56 13.43
N ARG A 109 -7.93 -1.75 13.82
CA ARG A 109 -9.19 -2.20 14.40
C ARG A 109 -9.93 -3.14 13.45
N GLY A 110 -10.06 -2.78 12.18
CA GLY A 110 -10.66 -3.64 11.17
C GLY A 110 -9.94 -4.98 10.98
N PHE A 111 -8.62 -5.02 11.18
CA PHE A 111 -7.86 -6.27 11.20
C PHE A 111 -8.12 -7.11 12.45
N CYS A 112 -8.14 -6.50 13.64
CA CYS A 112 -8.53 -7.16 14.89
C CYS A 112 -9.95 -7.76 14.80
N ASP A 113 -10.92 -6.99 14.28
CA ASP A 113 -12.30 -7.43 14.07
C ASP A 113 -12.36 -8.65 13.12
N ALA A 114 -11.52 -8.68 12.08
CA ALA A 114 -11.44 -9.80 11.15
C ALA A 114 -10.88 -11.08 11.80
N LEU A 115 -10.05 -10.94 12.83
CA LEU A 115 -9.57 -12.04 13.66
C LEU A 115 -10.57 -12.45 14.76
N GLY A 116 -11.64 -11.68 14.96
CA GLY A 116 -12.60 -11.88 16.04
C GLY A 116 -12.04 -11.49 17.41
N VAL A 117 -11.10 -10.55 17.45
CA VAL A 117 -10.42 -10.08 18.66
C VAL A 117 -10.76 -8.62 18.88
N ASP A 118 -11.18 -8.26 20.09
CA ASP A 118 -11.28 -6.85 20.48
C ASP A 118 -9.87 -6.31 20.73
N GLU A 119 -9.53 -5.18 20.12
CA GLU A 119 -8.26 -4.49 20.33
C GLU A 119 -7.99 -4.21 21.81
N ARG A 120 -9.05 -3.94 22.59
CA ARG A 120 -8.96 -3.66 24.04
C ARG A 120 -8.37 -4.84 24.81
N TRP A 121 -8.64 -6.08 24.39
CA TRP A 121 -8.12 -7.29 25.04
C TRP A 121 -6.59 -7.37 25.07
N LEU A 122 -5.93 -6.71 24.10
CA LEU A 122 -4.47 -6.65 24.00
C LEU A 122 -3.86 -5.53 24.84
N ARG A 123 -4.68 -4.56 25.24
CA ARG A 123 -4.30 -3.39 26.04
C ARG A 123 -4.54 -3.63 27.53
N ASP A 124 -5.66 -4.25 27.87
CA ASP A 124 -6.11 -4.45 29.26
C ASP A 124 -5.60 -5.76 29.88
N GLY A 125 -4.95 -6.63 29.10
CA GLY A 125 -4.43 -7.90 29.59
C GLY A 125 -5.50 -8.99 29.78
N SER A 126 -6.66 -8.86 29.15
CA SER A 126 -7.74 -9.85 29.20
C SER A 126 -7.31 -11.27 28.75
N LEU A 127 -6.20 -11.38 28.03
CA LEU A 127 -5.65 -12.65 27.54
C LEU A 127 -4.48 -13.20 28.38
N ASN A 128 -4.24 -12.65 29.58
CA ASN A 128 -3.11 -13.08 30.43
C ASN A 128 -3.25 -14.53 30.93
N ASP A 129 -4.46 -15.08 30.98
CA ASP A 129 -4.72 -16.50 31.28
C ASP A 129 -4.33 -17.43 30.12
N ARG A 130 -4.10 -16.89 28.92
CA ARG A 130 -3.76 -17.62 27.69
C ARG A 130 -2.51 -17.03 27.04
N PRO A 131 -1.33 -17.19 27.65
CA PRO A 131 -0.11 -16.48 27.25
C PRO A 131 0.34 -16.77 25.82
N ILE A 132 0.16 -18.00 25.33
CA ILE A 132 0.51 -18.37 23.95
C ILE A 132 -0.37 -17.62 22.94
N LEU A 133 -1.69 -17.63 23.16
CA LEU A 133 -2.64 -16.91 22.30
C LEU A 133 -2.38 -15.41 22.33
N HIS A 134 -2.15 -14.85 23.52
CA HIS A 134 -1.83 -13.45 23.69
C HIS A 134 -0.56 -13.07 22.90
N HIS A 135 0.50 -13.87 23.02
CA HIS A 135 1.75 -13.65 22.30
C HIS A 135 1.55 -13.69 20.77
N THR A 136 0.90 -14.73 20.24
CA THR A 136 0.65 -14.87 18.80
C THR A 136 -0.20 -13.73 18.24
N LEU A 137 -1.23 -13.28 18.96
CA LEU A 137 -2.05 -12.14 18.53
C LEU A 137 -1.27 -10.84 18.53
N ARG A 138 -0.48 -10.57 19.58
CA ARG A 138 0.39 -9.39 19.64
C ARG A 138 1.38 -9.36 18.48
N GLU A 139 2.04 -10.48 18.22
CA GLU A 139 3.00 -10.60 17.11
C GLU A 139 2.31 -10.37 15.76
N SER A 140 1.17 -10.99 15.52
CA SER A 140 0.41 -10.84 14.27
C SER A 140 -0.01 -9.39 14.02
N ILE A 141 -0.48 -8.71 15.06
CA ILE A 141 -0.95 -7.32 14.98
C ILE A 141 0.24 -6.35 14.86
N ALA A 142 1.34 -6.61 15.56
CA ALA A 142 2.57 -5.86 15.40
C ALA A 142 3.11 -5.95 13.97
N LEU A 143 3.18 -7.15 13.39
CA LEU A 143 3.63 -7.36 12.01
C LEU A 143 2.71 -6.64 11.01
N PHE A 144 1.40 -6.71 11.21
CA PHE A 144 0.44 -5.98 10.39
C PHE A 144 0.61 -4.47 10.48
N ALA A 145 0.78 -3.92 11.70
CA ALA A 145 1.02 -2.50 11.91
C ALA A 145 2.31 -2.02 11.24
N VAL A 146 3.40 -2.80 11.35
CA VAL A 146 4.67 -2.50 10.68
C VAL A 146 4.49 -2.51 9.17
N ALA A 147 3.81 -3.52 8.62
CA ALA A 147 3.54 -3.60 7.19
C ALA A 147 2.69 -2.41 6.70
N LEU A 148 1.70 -1.98 7.48
CA LEU A 148 0.89 -0.81 7.15
C LEU A 148 1.72 0.48 7.15
N VAL A 149 2.44 0.79 8.24
CA VAL A 149 3.18 2.05 8.40
C VAL A 149 4.34 2.15 7.40
N ILE A 150 5.09 1.07 7.22
CA ILE A 150 6.18 1.06 6.23
C ILE A 150 5.58 1.08 4.81
N GLY A 151 4.49 0.35 4.57
CA GLY A 151 3.82 0.33 3.27
C GLY A 151 3.26 1.70 2.86
N THR A 152 2.64 2.44 3.78
CA THR A 152 2.11 3.80 3.53
C THR A 152 3.23 4.81 3.29
N SER A 153 4.30 4.78 4.12
CA SER A 153 5.46 5.66 3.90
C SER A 153 6.22 5.37 2.60
N ARG A 154 6.05 4.17 2.02
CA ARG A 154 6.61 3.73 0.74
C ARG A 154 5.61 3.82 -0.42
N ALA A 155 4.41 4.39 -0.21
CA ALA A 155 3.34 4.38 -1.21
C ALA A 155 3.77 5.00 -2.54
N ASP A 156 4.53 6.10 -2.50
CA ASP A 156 5.06 6.75 -3.69
C ASP A 156 6.03 5.84 -4.44
N GLU A 157 6.93 5.14 -3.74
CA GLU A 157 7.87 4.19 -4.35
C GLU A 157 7.12 3.05 -5.05
N VAL A 158 6.08 2.51 -4.42
CA VAL A 158 5.22 1.48 -5.01
C VAL A 158 4.48 2.02 -6.23
N ALA A 159 3.96 3.25 -6.18
CA ALA A 159 3.28 3.89 -7.30
C ALA A 159 4.24 4.10 -8.49
N ARG A 160 5.47 4.56 -8.24
CA ARG A 160 6.52 4.71 -9.26
C ARG A 160 6.84 3.37 -9.91
N PHE A 161 7.12 2.35 -9.10
CA PHE A 161 7.43 1.02 -9.62
C PHE A 161 6.26 0.44 -10.42
N ARG A 162 5.02 0.65 -9.98
CA ARG A 162 3.81 0.23 -10.73
C ARG A 162 3.72 0.89 -12.10
N ALA A 163 3.97 2.21 -12.19
CA ALA A 163 3.96 2.92 -13.47
C ALA A 163 5.02 2.36 -14.43
N TYR A 164 6.25 2.13 -13.93
CA TYR A 164 7.31 1.51 -14.70
C TYR A 164 6.94 0.09 -15.16
N ARG A 165 6.38 -0.74 -14.28
CA ARG A 165 5.93 -2.11 -14.61
C ARG A 165 4.81 -2.12 -15.65
N GLN A 166 3.87 -1.17 -15.58
CA GLN A 166 2.82 -1.01 -16.56
C GLN A 166 3.39 -0.66 -17.94
N TRP A 167 4.37 0.23 -18.00
CA TRP A 167 5.07 0.54 -19.24
C TRP A 167 5.84 -0.67 -19.78
N LEU A 168 6.59 -1.39 -18.95
CA LEU A 168 7.32 -2.60 -19.35
C LEU A 168 6.42 -3.67 -19.97
N ALA A 169 5.20 -3.83 -19.43
CA ALA A 169 4.26 -4.82 -19.94
C ALA A 169 3.75 -4.49 -21.35
N ALA A 170 3.78 -3.21 -21.75
CA ALA A 170 3.22 -2.78 -23.03
C ALA A 170 3.81 -1.44 -23.54
N PRO A 171 5.12 -1.37 -23.82
CA PRO A 171 5.82 -0.11 -24.08
C PRO A 171 5.42 0.56 -25.40
N ASN A 172 4.85 -0.21 -26.34
CA ASN A 172 4.40 0.27 -27.65
C ASN A 172 2.96 0.81 -27.67
N ARG A 173 2.21 0.68 -26.57
CA ARG A 173 0.84 1.20 -26.46
C ARG A 173 0.83 2.72 -26.55
N LEU A 174 -0.16 3.28 -27.25
CA LEU A 174 -0.26 4.72 -27.51
C LEU A 174 -0.24 5.56 -26.22
N ASP A 175 -0.95 5.12 -25.18
CA ASP A 175 -1.00 5.79 -23.87
C ASP A 175 0.32 5.73 -23.09
N GLN A 176 1.20 4.78 -23.42
CA GLN A 176 2.47 4.54 -22.72
C GLN A 176 3.68 5.16 -23.45
N ARG A 177 3.55 5.48 -24.74
CA ARG A 177 4.64 6.07 -25.55
C ARG A 177 5.17 7.37 -24.97
N GLY A 178 4.27 8.24 -24.51
CA GLY A 178 4.66 9.52 -23.91
C GLY A 178 5.47 9.33 -22.62
N PHE A 179 5.07 8.36 -21.78
CA PHE A 179 5.80 8.01 -20.57
C PHE A 179 7.21 7.52 -20.90
N GLY A 180 7.36 6.57 -21.83
CA GLY A 180 8.68 6.04 -22.21
C GLY A 180 9.65 7.11 -22.72
N ARG A 181 9.17 8.05 -23.55
CA ARG A 181 9.99 9.17 -24.04
C ARG A 181 10.43 10.11 -22.92
N ARG A 182 9.49 10.50 -22.04
CA ARG A 182 9.83 11.34 -20.87
C ARG A 182 10.79 10.63 -19.93
N LEU A 183 10.61 9.34 -19.71
CA LEU A 183 11.49 8.53 -18.90
C LEU A 183 12.90 8.51 -19.48
N PHE A 184 13.07 8.19 -20.75
CA PHE A 184 14.40 8.21 -21.37
C PHE A 184 15.04 9.59 -21.36
N ALA A 185 14.29 10.65 -21.63
CA ALA A 185 14.82 12.01 -21.51
C ALA A 185 15.28 12.34 -20.08
N ALA A 186 14.58 11.83 -19.05
CA ALA A 186 15.05 11.92 -17.68
C ALA A 186 16.33 11.09 -17.47
N LEU A 187 16.42 9.87 -18.00
CA LEU A 187 17.64 9.06 -17.94
C LEU A 187 18.84 9.76 -18.60
N GLU A 188 18.64 10.47 -19.72
CA GLU A 188 19.68 11.29 -20.35
C GLU A 188 20.13 12.45 -19.46
N ARG A 189 19.20 13.17 -18.81
CA ARG A 189 19.52 14.26 -17.88
C ARG A 189 20.30 13.77 -16.65
N HIS A 190 20.01 12.56 -16.18
CA HIS A 190 20.74 11.91 -15.08
C HIS A 190 22.06 11.27 -15.55
N GLY A 191 22.40 11.34 -16.84
CA GLY A 191 23.67 10.85 -17.38
C GLY A 191 23.79 9.32 -17.43
N ILE A 192 22.67 8.59 -17.35
CA ILE A 192 22.64 7.11 -17.29
C ILE A 192 22.12 6.46 -18.57
N ALA A 193 21.70 7.26 -19.53
CA ALA A 193 21.39 6.84 -20.89
C ALA A 193 21.83 7.94 -21.87
N ALA A 194 22.07 7.58 -23.12
CA ALA A 194 22.37 8.54 -24.18
C ALA A 194 21.93 7.96 -25.51
N TRP A 195 21.43 8.81 -26.41
CA TRP A 195 21.21 8.37 -27.79
C TRP A 195 22.53 8.01 -28.47
N PRO A 196 22.63 6.83 -29.12
CA PRO A 196 23.72 6.51 -30.02
C PRO A 196 23.79 7.50 -31.19
N ALA A 197 24.99 7.72 -31.72
CA ALA A 197 25.20 8.61 -32.87
C ALA A 197 24.27 8.24 -34.04
N GLY A 198 23.61 9.22 -34.63
CA GLY A 198 22.66 9.04 -35.74
C GLY A 198 21.26 8.55 -35.32
N LEU A 199 21.10 7.96 -34.13
CA LEU A 199 19.81 7.40 -33.73
C LEU A 199 18.76 8.47 -33.40
N ARG A 200 19.18 9.68 -33.01
CA ARG A 200 18.26 10.83 -32.84
C ARG A 200 17.52 11.17 -34.15
N ALA A 201 18.23 11.08 -35.28
CA ALA A 201 17.68 11.36 -36.62
C ALA A 201 17.04 10.14 -37.29
N ALA A 202 17.09 8.97 -36.65
CA ALA A 202 16.53 7.74 -37.18
C ALA A 202 14.99 7.75 -37.20
N ALA A 203 14.37 6.84 -37.93
CA ALA A 203 12.92 6.73 -37.99
C ALA A 203 12.32 6.38 -36.63
N GLU A 204 11.09 6.85 -36.36
CA GLU A 204 10.40 6.64 -35.08
C GLU A 204 10.35 5.17 -34.60
N PRO A 205 10.15 4.15 -35.47
CA PRO A 205 10.21 2.75 -35.04
C PRO A 205 11.58 2.34 -34.48
N GLN A 206 12.67 2.84 -35.06
CA GLN A 206 14.04 2.53 -34.63
C GLN A 206 14.35 3.22 -33.29
N ARG A 207 14.00 4.50 -33.15
CA ARG A 207 14.11 5.22 -31.87
C ARG A 207 13.36 4.51 -30.76
N ARG A 208 12.12 4.11 -31.02
CA ARG A 208 11.28 3.40 -30.05
C ARG A 208 11.84 2.03 -29.68
N ALA A 209 12.33 1.27 -30.64
CA ALA A 209 12.97 -0.02 -30.35
C ALA A 209 14.15 0.17 -29.37
N TYR A 210 14.96 1.20 -29.59
CA TYR A 210 16.06 1.53 -28.70
C TYR A 210 15.60 1.98 -27.31
N LEU A 211 14.58 2.84 -27.20
CA LEU A 211 14.00 3.23 -25.90
C LEU A 211 13.56 2.01 -25.09
N ASN A 212 12.87 1.08 -25.75
CA ASN A 212 12.34 -0.12 -25.12
C ASN A 212 13.44 -1.06 -24.61
N GLN A 213 14.66 -0.96 -25.15
CA GLN A 213 15.83 -1.71 -24.71
C GLN A 213 16.62 -0.94 -23.64
N ALA A 214 16.95 0.32 -23.91
CA ALA A 214 17.83 1.13 -23.08
C ALA A 214 17.24 1.44 -21.70
N ILE A 215 15.93 1.69 -21.61
CA ILE A 215 15.28 1.99 -20.31
C ILE A 215 15.43 0.81 -19.32
N PRO A 216 15.06 -0.44 -19.68
CA PRO A 216 15.32 -1.59 -18.81
C PRO A 216 16.79 -1.81 -18.47
N GLU A 217 17.70 -1.62 -19.44
CA GLU A 217 19.14 -1.76 -19.22
C GLU A 217 19.66 -0.73 -18.20
N SER A 218 19.27 0.55 -18.34
CA SER A 218 19.60 1.59 -17.36
C SER A 218 19.01 1.30 -15.97
N ALA A 219 17.79 0.75 -15.90
CA ALA A 219 17.16 0.38 -14.62
C ALA A 219 17.95 -0.72 -13.89
N ALA A 220 18.51 -1.68 -14.63
CA ALA A 220 19.33 -2.75 -14.07
C ALA A 220 20.75 -2.28 -13.70
N ALA A 221 21.38 -1.47 -14.56
CA ALA A 221 22.74 -1.00 -14.36
C ALA A 221 22.85 0.10 -13.29
N HIS A 222 21.84 0.96 -13.16
CA HIS A 222 21.87 2.14 -12.29
C HIS A 222 20.58 2.30 -11.46
N PRO A 223 20.30 1.41 -10.47
CA PRO A 223 19.00 1.38 -9.79
C PRO A 223 18.63 2.68 -9.06
N ALA A 224 19.57 3.28 -8.31
CA ALA A 224 19.30 4.50 -7.54
C ALA A 224 19.13 5.74 -8.44
N PRO A 225 20.01 6.02 -9.41
CA PRO A 225 19.78 7.07 -10.39
C PRO A 225 18.50 6.87 -11.22
N PHE A 226 18.16 5.62 -11.54
CA PHE A 226 16.92 5.29 -12.24
C PHE A 226 15.67 5.66 -11.43
N ASP A 227 15.62 5.34 -10.12
CA ASP A 227 14.48 5.75 -9.28
C ASP A 227 14.34 7.27 -9.19
N ALA A 228 15.46 8.00 -9.16
CA ALA A 228 15.44 9.46 -9.21
C ALA A 228 14.85 9.98 -10.53
N ALA A 229 15.30 9.47 -11.67
CA ALA A 229 14.74 9.83 -12.98
C ALA A 229 13.25 9.47 -13.11
N LEU A 230 12.85 8.29 -12.60
CA LEU A 230 11.45 7.86 -12.60
C LEU A 230 10.58 8.75 -11.71
N ARG A 231 11.11 9.21 -10.57
CA ARG A 231 10.44 10.19 -9.70
C ARG A 231 10.20 11.49 -10.44
N ASP A 232 11.22 12.05 -11.09
CA ASP A 232 11.09 13.30 -11.86
C ASP A 232 10.01 13.24 -12.95
N VAL A 233 9.85 12.09 -13.59
CA VAL A 233 8.84 11.89 -14.65
C VAL A 233 7.42 11.87 -14.10
N LEU A 234 7.25 11.43 -12.86
CA LEU A 234 5.94 11.27 -12.22
C LEU A 234 5.55 12.47 -11.36
N THR A 235 6.51 13.22 -10.84
CA THR A 235 6.28 14.46 -10.09
C THR A 235 6.38 15.71 -10.96
N GLY A 236 7.09 15.64 -12.10
CA GLY A 236 7.26 16.75 -13.02
C GLY A 236 5.99 17.07 -13.80
N THR A 237 5.58 18.34 -13.77
CA THR A 237 4.60 18.92 -14.70
C THR A 237 5.06 18.63 -16.13
N PRO A 238 4.17 18.18 -17.05
CA PRO A 238 4.57 17.80 -18.41
C PRO A 238 5.26 18.97 -19.10
N THR A 239 6.59 18.93 -19.12
CA THR A 239 7.37 19.82 -19.96
C THR A 239 7.10 19.33 -21.37
N ALA A 240 6.51 20.18 -22.22
CA ALA A 240 6.27 19.85 -23.61
C ALA A 240 7.60 19.34 -24.20
N VAL A 241 7.67 18.04 -24.45
CA VAL A 241 8.77 17.46 -25.21
C VAL A 241 8.58 18.02 -26.60
N PRO A 242 9.50 18.84 -27.14
CA PRO A 242 9.36 19.31 -28.50
C PRO A 242 9.32 18.10 -29.40
N ASP A 243 8.24 17.96 -30.17
CA ASP A 243 8.16 16.92 -31.19
C ASP A 243 9.32 17.14 -32.16
N PRO A 244 10.22 16.15 -32.35
CA PRO A 244 11.15 16.22 -33.45
C PRO A 244 10.32 16.03 -34.72
N GLN A 245 10.05 17.14 -35.41
CA GLN A 245 9.54 17.14 -36.79
C GLN A 245 10.54 16.43 -37.72
#